data_AF-A0A920PIW7-F1
#
_entry.id   AF-A0A920PIW7-F1
#
_cell.length_a   1.000
_cell.length_b   1.000
_cell.length_c   1.000
_cell.angle_alpha   90.00
_cell.angle_beta   90.00
_cell.angle_gamma   90.00
#
_symmetry.space_group_name_H-M   'P 1'
#
loop_
_entity.id
_entity.type
_entity.pdbx_description
1 polymer ?
#
loop_
_entity_poly.entity_id
_entity_poly.type
_entity_poly.pdbx_seq_one_letter_code
_entity_poly.pdbx_strand_id
1 'polypeptide(L)'
;MIEAAVAAAGPDASVKLDTNCPWSVEQALHHDRVLEPLGLTWLEGKPLWPPENYKGLARLRSAGRHRIAAGENAGSLYDFVAMMDVNAIDIAQPESQRRVA
;
A
#
# COMPACT_ATOMS: atom_id res chain seq x y z
N MET A 1 -12.00 -14.02 4.65
CA MET A 1 -10.77 -14.21 5.46
C MET A 1 -10.33 -12.90 6.12
N ILE A 2 -10.15 -11.81 5.36
CA ILE A 2 -9.76 -10.49 5.90
C ILE A 2 -10.76 -10.00 6.95
N GLU A 3 -12.07 -10.02 6.65
CA GLU A 3 -13.11 -9.59 7.60
C GLU A 3 -13.07 -10.37 8.92
N ALA A 4 -12.90 -11.69 8.85
CA ALA A 4 -12.80 -12.54 10.03
C ALA A 4 -11.54 -12.24 10.85
N ALA A 5 -10.41 -11.93 10.19
CA ALA A 5 -9.19 -11.53 10.87
C ALA A 5 -9.34 -10.16 11.56
N VAL A 6 -9.99 -9.19 10.90
CA VAL A 6 -10.30 -7.87 11.48
C VAL A 6 -11.23 -8.03 12.69
N ALA A 7 -12.29 -8.82 12.56
CA ALA A 7 -13.21 -9.08 13.67
C ALA A 7 -12.52 -9.78 14.86
N ALA A 8 -11.62 -10.74 14.59
CA ALA A 8 -10.87 -11.45 15.63
C ALA A 8 -9.84 -10.56 16.34
N ALA A 9 -9.30 -9.53 15.66
CA ALA A 9 -8.36 -8.59 16.26
C ALA A 9 -9.02 -7.69 17.32
N GLY A 10 -10.33 -7.48 17.23
CA GLY A 10 -11.11 -6.66 18.16
C GLY A 10 -11.20 -5.19 17.74
N PRO A 11 -12.14 -4.42 18.34
CA PRO A 11 -12.52 -3.09 17.87
C PRO A 11 -11.43 -2.02 18.03
N ASP A 12 -10.48 -2.23 18.95
CA ASP A 12 -9.39 -1.26 19.23
C ASP A 12 -8.10 -1.58 18.44
N ALA A 13 -8.08 -2.67 17.67
CA ALA A 13 -6.90 -3.10 16.95
C ALA A 13 -6.68 -2.30 15.66
N SER A 14 -5.45 -1.84 15.46
CA SER A 14 -5.01 -1.27 14.18
C SER A 14 -4.59 -2.39 13.22
N VAL A 15 -5.44 -2.72 12.25
CA VAL A 15 -5.17 -3.77 11.26
C VAL A 15 -4.58 -3.16 9.98
N LYS A 16 -3.49 -3.76 9.49
CA LYS A 16 -2.77 -3.40 8.28
C LYS A 16 -2.85 -4.57 7.31
N LEU A 17 -3.01 -4.29 6.02
CA LEU A 17 -3.07 -5.34 5.01
C LEU A 17 -1.86 -5.24 4.07
N ASP A 18 -1.01 -6.27 4.13
CA ASP A 18 -0.03 -6.55 3.09
C ASP A 18 -0.62 -7.54 2.10
N THR A 19 -0.76 -7.10 0.85
CA THR A 19 -1.41 -7.88 -0.19
C THR A 19 -0.44 -8.84 -0.85
N ASN A 20 0.87 -8.53 -0.88
CA ASN A 20 1.94 -9.28 -1.55
C ASN A 20 1.54 -9.87 -2.94
N CYS A 21 0.56 -9.26 -3.61
CA CYS A 21 -0.12 -9.76 -4.80
C CYS A 21 -0.11 -8.65 -5.86
N PRO A 22 0.37 -8.91 -7.08
CA PRO A 22 0.43 -7.90 -8.13
C PRO A 22 -0.96 -7.69 -8.75
N TRP A 23 -1.75 -6.79 -8.17
CA TRP A 23 -2.92 -6.21 -8.79
C TRP A 23 -2.53 -5.19 -9.86
N SER A 24 -3.36 -5.11 -10.90
CA SER A 24 -3.42 -3.92 -11.74
C SER A 24 -3.99 -2.74 -10.93
N VAL A 25 -3.81 -1.51 -11.42
CA VAL A 25 -4.37 -0.31 -10.80
C VAL A 25 -5.90 -0.41 -10.63
N GLU A 26 -6.60 -0.98 -11.61
CA GLU A 26 -8.06 -1.14 -11.55
C GLU A 26 -8.49 -2.19 -10.51
N GLN A 27 -7.75 -3.30 -10.40
CA GLN A 27 -7.98 -4.28 -9.34
C GLN A 27 -7.72 -3.67 -7.97
N ALA A 28 -6.65 -2.90 -7.81
CA ALA A 28 -6.34 -2.22 -6.55
C ALA A 28 -7.44 -1.23 -6.16
N LEU A 29 -7.93 -0.41 -7.09
CA LEU A 29 -9.05 0.51 -6.86
C LEU A 29 -10.36 -0.24 -6.50
N HIS A 30 -10.61 -1.39 -7.13
CA HIS A 30 -11.74 -2.22 -6.80
C HIS A 30 -11.64 -2.79 -5.37
N HIS A 31 -10.49 -3.36 -5.02
CA HIS A 31 -10.26 -3.93 -3.68
C HIS A 31 -10.27 -2.85 -2.60
N ASP A 32 -9.66 -1.70 -2.86
CA ASP A 32 -9.67 -0.53 -1.97
C ASP A 32 -11.11 -0.11 -1.61
N ARG A 33 -12.02 -0.10 -2.59
CA ARG A 33 -13.45 0.14 -2.35
C ARG A 33 -14.13 -0.97 -1.55
N VAL A 34 -13.82 -2.22 -1.82
CA VAL A 34 -14.44 -3.38 -1.13
C VAL A 34 -13.98 -3.45 0.33
N LEU A 35 -12.74 -3.05 0.61
CA LEU A 35 -12.13 -3.12 1.94
C LEU A 35 -12.42 -1.91 2.82
N GLU A 36 -12.91 -0.80 2.25
CA GLU A 36 -13.19 0.46 2.96
C GLU A 36 -14.03 0.27 4.23
N PRO A 37 -15.09 -0.56 4.26
CA PRO A 37 -15.90 -0.76 5.46
C PRO A 37 -15.15 -1.44 6.62
N LEU A 38 -13.99 -2.04 6.36
CA LEU A 38 -13.22 -2.78 7.38
C LEU A 38 -12.35 -1.88 8.25
N GLY A 39 -12.25 -0.58 7.94
CA GLY A 39 -11.52 0.39 8.76
C GLY A 39 -10.03 0.09 8.90
N LEU A 40 -9.39 -0.43 7.84
CA LEU A 40 -7.97 -0.76 7.85
C LEU A 40 -7.12 0.51 8.04
N THR A 41 -6.03 0.42 8.81
CA THR A 41 -5.13 1.55 9.08
C THR A 41 -4.37 1.98 7.83
N TRP A 42 -3.92 1.01 7.02
CA TRP A 42 -3.31 1.25 5.71
C TRP A 42 -3.35 -0.01 4.85
N LEU A 43 -3.24 0.22 3.54
CA LEU A 43 -2.90 -0.80 2.56
C LEU A 43 -1.42 -0.66 2.21
N GLU A 44 -0.68 -1.74 2.32
CA GLU A 44 0.71 -1.75 1.87
C GLU A 44 0.74 -1.80 0.33
N GLY A 45 1.34 -0.78 -0.28
CA GLY A 45 1.65 -0.41 -1.67
C GLY A 45 2.32 -1.48 -2.54
N LYS A 46 2.44 -2.70 -2.01
CA LYS A 46 2.63 -3.92 -2.78
C LYS A 46 1.48 -4.35 -3.70
N PRO A 47 0.25 -3.77 -3.76
CA PRO A 47 -0.72 -4.23 -4.73
C PRO A 47 -0.32 -3.94 -6.17
N LEU A 48 0.63 -3.05 -6.49
CA LEU A 48 0.87 -2.69 -7.89
C LEU A 48 2.14 -3.33 -8.45
N TRP A 49 1.99 -3.99 -9.60
CA TRP A 49 3.10 -4.37 -10.47
C TRP A 49 3.14 -3.49 -11.72
N PRO A 50 4.32 -3.02 -12.16
CA PRO A 50 5.63 -3.16 -11.50
C PRO A 50 5.74 -2.28 -10.23
N PRO A 51 6.62 -2.59 -9.27
CA PRO A 51 6.78 -1.83 -8.02
C PRO A 51 7.10 -0.34 -8.22
N GLU A 52 7.69 0.01 -9.37
CA GLU A 52 8.04 1.37 -9.78
C GLU A 52 6.85 2.17 -10.32
N ASN A 53 5.64 1.58 -10.33
CA ASN A 53 4.42 2.26 -10.79
C ASN A 53 3.90 3.27 -9.74
N TYR A 54 4.71 4.28 -9.42
CA TYR A 54 4.38 5.32 -8.45
C TYR A 54 3.17 6.16 -8.87
N LYS A 55 2.95 6.33 -10.18
CA LYS A 55 1.75 6.99 -10.72
C LYS A 55 0.47 6.20 -10.44
N GLY A 56 0.54 4.87 -10.56
CA GLY A 56 -0.54 3.98 -10.18
C GLY A 56 -0.84 4.05 -8.68
N LEU A 57 0.20 4.09 -7.85
CA LEU A 57 0.06 4.25 -6.40
C LEU A 57 -0.56 5.62 -6.06
N ALA A 58 -0.13 6.69 -6.72
CA ALA A 58 -0.73 8.01 -6.56
C ALA A 58 -2.21 8.03 -6.94
N ARG A 59 -2.60 7.34 -8.03
CA ARG A 59 -4.00 7.20 -8.42
C ARG A 59 -4.80 6.42 -7.37
N LEU A 60 -4.26 5.33 -6.86
CA LEU A 60 -4.90 4.56 -5.78
C LEU A 60 -5.08 5.43 -4.53
N ARG A 61 -4.01 6.10 -4.09
CA ARG A 61 -4.04 7.01 -2.94
C ARG A 61 -5.04 8.14 -3.12
N SER A 62 -5.15 8.70 -4.32
CA SER A 62 -6.09 9.79 -4.62
C SER A 62 -7.56 9.39 -4.48
N ALA A 63 -7.88 8.09 -4.48
CA ALA A 63 -9.23 7.61 -4.18
C ALA A 63 -9.65 7.85 -2.73
N GLY A 64 -8.68 8.06 -1.82
CA GLY A 64 -8.91 8.57 -0.47
C GLY A 64 -9.55 7.61 0.53
N ARG A 65 -9.65 6.31 0.23
CA ARG A 65 -10.29 5.31 1.11
C ARG A 65 -9.34 4.75 2.16
N HIS A 66 -8.11 4.43 1.76
CA HIS A 66 -7.08 3.97 2.69
C HIS A 66 -5.78 4.73 2.48
N ARG A 67 -5.01 4.84 3.58
CA ARG A 67 -3.62 5.29 3.52
C ARG A 67 -2.78 4.26 2.77
N ILE A 68 -1.85 4.71 1.95
CA ILE A 68 -0.97 3.85 1.15
C ILE A 68 0.43 3.83 1.76
N ALA A 69 0.95 2.65 2.08
CA ALA A 69 2.27 2.47 2.65
C ALA A 69 3.20 1.74 1.67
N ALA A 70 4.31 2.31 1.21
CA ALA A 70 5.20 1.60 0.26
C ALA A 70 6.68 1.95 0.49
N GLY A 71 7.58 1.19 -0.13
CA GLY A 71 9.02 1.45 -0.02
C GLY A 71 9.90 0.22 0.08
N GLU A 72 9.35 -0.97 0.30
CA GLU A 72 10.16 -2.19 0.45
C GLU A 72 11.04 -2.45 -0.77
N ASN A 73 10.53 -2.12 -1.96
CA ASN A 73 11.23 -2.30 -3.22
C ASN A 73 12.10 -1.11 -3.63
N ALA A 74 12.16 -0.05 -2.82
CA ALA A 74 13.06 1.07 -3.07
C ALA A 74 14.52 0.60 -2.93
N GLY A 75 15.33 0.84 -3.96
CA GLY A 75 16.76 0.55 -3.96
C GLY A 75 17.60 1.72 -3.47
N SER A 76 17.03 2.92 -3.39
CA SER A 76 17.73 4.13 -2.98
C SER A 76 16.80 5.18 -2.37
N LEU A 77 17.39 6.23 -1.76
CA LEU A 77 16.66 7.41 -1.31
C LEU A 77 15.93 8.12 -2.47
N TYR A 78 16.46 8.05 -3.70
CA TYR A 78 15.85 8.68 -4.86
C TYR A 78 14.49 8.08 -5.21
N ASP A 79 14.27 6.79 -4.92
CA ASP A 79 12.97 6.15 -5.13
C ASP A 79 11.92 6.72 -4.19
N PHE A 80 12.28 6.99 -2.93
CA PHE A 80 11.40 7.67 -1.98
C PHE A 80 11.09 9.10 -2.40
N VAL A 81 12.08 9.84 -2.91
CA VAL A 81 11.86 11.18 -3.46
C VAL A 81 10.89 11.11 -4.64
N ALA A 82 11.10 10.19 -5.58
CA ALA A 82 10.22 10.00 -6.72
C ALA A 82 8.78 9.61 -6.31
N MET A 83 8.61 8.78 -5.28
CA MET A 83 7.29 8.46 -4.72
C MET A 83 6.62 9.70 -4.11
N MET A 84 7.37 10.53 -3.37
CA MET A 84 6.85 11.74 -2.74
C MET A 84 6.47 12.81 -3.78
N ASP A 85 7.29 13.01 -4.81
CA ASP A 85 7.07 14.00 -5.88
C ASP A 85 5.74 13.79 -6.60
N VAL A 86 5.33 12.53 -6.76
CA VAL A 86 4.05 12.19 -7.40
C VAL A 86 2.94 11.90 -6.41
N ASN A 87 3.14 12.16 -5.11
CA ASN A 87 2.15 11.91 -4.07
C ASN A 87 1.70 10.43 -3.99
N ALA A 88 2.62 9.47 -4.15
CA ALA A 88 2.31 8.05 -4.24
C ALA A 88 1.98 7.37 -2.89
N ILE A 89 2.53 7.87 -1.77
CA ILE A 89 2.49 7.20 -0.47
C ILE A 89 2.12 8.15 0.66
N ASP A 90 1.51 7.62 1.71
CA ASP A 90 1.29 8.27 3.01
C ASP A 90 2.31 7.80 4.06
N ILE A 91 2.88 6.60 3.87
CA ILE A 91 3.79 5.95 4.82
C ILE A 91 4.94 5.33 4.03
N ALA A 92 6.19 5.70 4.37
CA ALA A 92 7.37 5.06 3.81
C ALA A 92 7.72 3.79 4.59
N GLN A 93 7.97 2.69 3.88
CA GLN A 93 8.40 1.40 4.44
C GLN A 93 9.76 0.98 3.86
N PRO A 94 10.89 1.59 4.30
CA PRO A 94 12.21 1.18 3.83
C PRO A 94 12.61 -0.20 4.36
N GLU A 95 13.22 -1.02 3.51
CA GLU A 95 13.85 -2.27 3.93
C GLU A 95 15.36 -2.06 4.12
N SER A 96 15.82 -2.22 5.36
CA SER A 96 17.21 -2.01 5.78
C SER A 96 18.20 -3.02 5.19
N GLN A 97 17.75 -4.24 4.88
CA GLN A 97 18.63 -5.33 4.42
C GLN A 97 18.62 -5.54 2.90
N ARG A 98 17.94 -4.68 2.14
CA ARG A 98 17.85 -4.86 0.69
C ARG A 98 19.21 -4.59 0.05
N ARG A 99 19.91 -5.67 -0.33
CA ARG A 99 21.11 -5.59 -1.16
C ARG A 99 20.70 -5.09 -2.53
N VAL A 100 21.16 -3.91 -2.90
CA VAL A 100 21.14 -3.43 -4.27
C VAL A 100 22.03 -4.40 -5.05
N ALA A 101 21.42 -5.17 -5.95
CA ALA A 101 22.14 -6.09 -6.83
C ALA A 101 22.87 -5.33 -7.94
#